data_AF-A0A7W1D1U7-F1
#
_entry.id   AF-A0A7W1D1U7-F1
#
_cell.length_a   1.000
_cell.length_b   1.000
_cell.length_c   1.000
_cell.angle_alpha   90.00
_cell.angle_beta   90.00
_cell.angle_gamma   90.00
#
_symmetry.space_group_name_H-M   'P 1'
#
loop_
_entity.id
_entity.type
_entity.pdbx_description
1 polymer ?
#
loop_
_entity_poly.entity_id
_entity_poly.type
_entity_poly.pdbx_seq_one_letter_code
_entity_poly.pdbx_strand_id
1 'polypeptide(L)'
;MATPERPENGSIYQIKVTLEGSDPPIWRTVQLPGDTTLEELHYVIQIVMDWENYHMRQFIADDRSYGLDEDFMPDPESERIATLKGVAPKPKDRLLYEYDFGDSWEHDVLVENILPSERGV
;
A
#
# COMPACT_ATOMS: atom_id res chain seq x y z
N MET A 1 -19.10 -30.86 7.14
CA MET A 1 -18.64 -29.81 6.21
C MET A 1 -17.57 -29.04 6.95
N ALA A 2 -16.32 -29.08 6.49
CA ALA A 2 -15.22 -28.38 7.12
C ALA A 2 -15.27 -26.90 6.71
N THR A 3 -15.29 -26.00 7.69
CA THR A 3 -15.04 -24.58 7.49
C THR A 3 -13.66 -24.43 6.85
N PRO A 4 -13.47 -23.64 5.78
CA PRO A 4 -12.13 -23.40 5.27
C PRO A 4 -11.32 -22.70 6.38
N GLU A 5 -10.22 -23.34 6.79
CA GLU A 5 -9.25 -22.75 7.71
C GLU A 5 -8.69 -21.48 7.06
N ARG A 6 -8.86 -20.34 7.72
CA ARG A 6 -8.24 -19.06 7.35
C ARG A 6 -6.72 -19.26 7.45
N PRO A 7 -5.92 -18.81 6.45
CA PRO A 7 -4.48 -19.11 6.45
C PRO A 7 -3.83 -18.59 7.74
N GLU A 8 -3.31 -19.51 8.53
CA GLU A 8 -2.55 -19.23 9.75
C GLU A 8 -1.08 -18.93 9.37
N ASN A 9 -0.51 -17.85 9.95
CA ASN A 9 0.79 -17.20 9.68
C ASN A 9 0.85 -16.18 8.52
N GLY A 10 0.08 -15.11 8.61
CA GLY A 10 0.32 -13.89 7.81
C GLY A 10 1.40 -13.01 8.46
N SER A 11 2.11 -12.22 7.66
CA SER A 11 2.90 -11.10 8.18
C SER A 11 2.01 -9.85 8.23
N ILE A 12 2.13 -9.05 9.28
CA ILE A 12 1.46 -7.76 9.42
C ILE A 12 2.49 -6.66 9.22
N TYR A 13 2.26 -5.81 8.23
CA TYR A 13 3.10 -4.68 7.88
C TYR A 13 2.57 -3.46 8.63
N GLN A 14 3.39 -2.92 9.54
CA GLN A 14 3.16 -1.59 10.07
C GLN A 14 3.79 -0.60 9.10
N ILE A 15 2.94 0.17 8.43
CA ILE A 15 3.36 1.18 7.47
C ILE A 15 3.06 2.56 7.99
N LYS A 16 3.97 3.49 7.74
CA LYS A 16 3.76 4.92 7.93
C LYS A 16 3.60 5.59 6.57
N VAL A 17 2.51 6.32 6.41
CA VAL A 17 2.21 7.12 5.22
C VAL A 17 2.37 8.58 5.60
N THR A 18 3.26 9.29 4.92
CA THR A 18 3.56 10.72 5.17
C THR A 18 3.26 11.52 3.91
N LEU A 19 2.47 12.58 4.02
CA LEU A 19 2.23 13.52 2.92
C LEU A 19 3.41 14.48 2.80
N GLU A 20 4.06 14.46 1.65
CA GLU A 20 5.21 15.32 1.36
C GLU A 20 4.79 16.79 1.18
N GLY A 21 5.72 17.71 1.41
CA GLY A 21 5.49 19.15 1.21
C GLY A 21 4.63 19.85 2.27
N SER A 22 4.24 19.17 3.35
CA SER A 22 3.45 19.73 4.46
C SER A 22 4.31 20.20 5.65
N ASP A 23 3.95 21.35 6.24
CA ASP A 23 4.52 21.84 7.51
C ASP A 23 3.39 22.41 8.40
N PRO A 24 3.07 21.78 9.55
CA PRO A 24 3.72 20.61 10.13
C PRO A 24 3.46 19.31 9.34
N PRO A 25 4.31 18.27 9.47
CA PRO A 25 4.16 17.01 8.75
C PRO A 25 2.82 16.32 9.03
N ILE A 26 2.12 15.93 7.97
CA ILE A 26 0.89 15.14 8.04
C ILE A 26 1.21 13.67 7.76
N TRP A 27 0.87 12.78 8.70
CA TRP A 27 1.14 11.35 8.55
C TRP A 27 0.12 10.46 9.28
N ARG A 28 0.08 9.18 8.91
CA ARG A 28 -0.72 8.12 9.53
C ARG A 28 0.10 6.84 9.62
N THR A 29 -0.11 6.05 10.67
CA THR A 29 0.44 4.69 10.79
C THR A 29 -0.70 3.69 10.79
N VAL A 30 -0.63 2.68 9.94
CA VAL A 30 -1.63 1.61 9.82
C VAL A 30 -0.95 0.24 9.79
N GLN A 31 -1.71 -0.79 10.14
CA GLN A 31 -1.27 -2.18 10.09
C GLN A 31 -2.10 -2.95 9.07
N LEU A 32 -1.43 -3.58 8.11
CA LEU A 32 -2.07 -4.28 7.00
C LEU A 32 -1.46 -5.68 6.83
N PRO A 33 -2.23 -6.68 6.40
CA PRO A 33 -1.67 -7.95 5.94
C PRO A 33 -0.61 -7.77 4.84
N GLY A 34 0.43 -8.59 4.85
CA GLY A 34 1.49 -8.51 3.83
C GLY A 34 1.03 -8.89 2.42
N ASP A 35 -0.08 -9.63 2.31
CA ASP A 35 -0.75 -9.93 1.05
C ASP A 35 -1.71 -8.82 0.58
N THR A 36 -1.82 -7.71 1.30
CA THR A 36 -2.54 -6.52 0.84
C THR A 36 -1.99 -6.04 -0.49
N THR A 37 -2.87 -5.88 -1.48
CA THR A 37 -2.49 -5.38 -2.81
C THR A 37 -2.22 -3.87 -2.77
N LEU A 38 -1.55 -3.34 -3.79
CA LEU A 38 -1.36 -1.89 -3.88
C LEU A 38 -2.69 -1.16 -4.15
N GLU A 39 -3.64 -1.77 -4.84
CA GLU A 39 -5.02 -1.25 -4.98
C GLU A 39 -5.72 -1.14 -3.61
N GLU A 40 -5.61 -2.17 -2.77
CA GLU A 40 -6.15 -2.14 -1.41
C GLU A 40 -5.46 -1.09 -0.54
N LEU A 41 -4.13 -0.99 -0.63
CA LEU A 41 -3.36 0.05 0.04
C LEU A 41 -3.79 1.45 -0.40
N HIS A 42 -4.05 1.66 -1.69
CA HIS A 42 -4.56 2.92 -2.21
C HIS A 42 -5.87 3.31 -1.50
N TYR A 43 -6.84 2.40 -1.37
CA TYR A 43 -8.08 2.68 -0.64
C TYR A 43 -7.82 3.00 0.85
N VAL A 44 -6.89 2.30 1.48
CA VAL A 44 -6.50 2.61 2.87
C VAL A 44 -5.94 4.02 2.98
N ILE A 45 -5.04 4.44 2.07
CA ILE A 45 -4.47 5.78 2.06
C ILE A 45 -5.58 6.84 1.89
N GLN A 46 -6.50 6.63 0.94
CA GLN A 46 -7.63 7.54 0.72
C GLN A 46 -8.46 7.72 2.00
N ILE A 47 -8.77 6.61 2.71
CA ILE A 47 -9.55 6.66 3.95
C ILE A 47 -8.80 7.42 5.06
N VAL A 48 -7.52 7.13 5.29
CA VAL A 48 -6.79 7.74 6.42
C VAL A 48 -6.37 9.18 6.18
N MET A 49 -6.34 9.62 4.92
CA MET A 49 -6.13 11.00 4.49
C MET A 49 -7.44 11.78 4.28
N ASP A 50 -8.60 11.12 4.36
CA ASP A 50 -9.94 11.69 4.12
C ASP A 50 -10.11 12.24 2.68
N TRP A 51 -9.72 11.43 1.69
CA TRP A 51 -9.79 11.74 0.26
C TRP A 51 -10.82 10.87 -0.48
N GLU A 52 -11.27 11.35 -1.65
CA GLU A 52 -12.47 10.85 -2.33
C GLU A 52 -12.20 9.94 -3.55
N ASN A 53 -10.95 9.60 -3.84
CA ASN A 53 -10.56 8.70 -4.94
C ASN A 53 -11.12 9.08 -6.33
N TYR A 54 -10.95 10.34 -6.72
CA TYR A 54 -11.39 10.85 -8.03
C TYR A 54 -10.31 10.88 -9.10
N HIS A 55 -9.04 10.75 -8.72
CA HIS A 55 -7.93 10.99 -9.63
C HIS A 55 -7.08 9.75 -9.89
N MET A 56 -6.23 9.86 -10.90
CA MET A 56 -5.21 8.86 -11.22
C MET A 56 -4.22 8.72 -10.07
N ARG A 57 -3.61 7.54 -9.96
CA ARG A 57 -2.57 7.24 -8.97
C ARG A 57 -1.54 6.27 -9.52
N GLN A 58 -0.39 6.24 -8.87
CA GLN A 58 0.61 5.20 -9.05
C GLN A 58 1.42 4.99 -7.76
N PHE A 59 2.03 3.82 -7.65
CA PHE A 59 3.09 3.55 -6.68
C PHE A 59 4.42 3.40 -7.39
N ILE A 60 5.52 3.89 -6.81
CA ILE A 60 6.87 3.72 -7.37
C ILE A 60 7.77 3.06 -6.33
N ALA A 61 8.44 1.98 -6.71
CA ALA A 61 9.42 1.27 -5.89
C ALA A 61 10.52 0.68 -6.79
N ASP A 62 11.79 0.88 -6.42
CA ASP A 62 12.97 0.38 -7.15
C ASP A 62 12.91 0.59 -8.68
N ASP A 63 12.64 1.83 -9.10
CA ASP A 63 12.48 2.25 -10.52
C ASP A 63 11.31 1.60 -11.29
N ARG A 64 10.42 0.89 -10.60
CA ARG A 64 9.19 0.33 -11.18
C ARG A 64 7.98 1.16 -10.75
N SER A 65 7.08 1.40 -11.69
CA SER A 65 5.79 2.03 -11.42
C SER A 65 4.68 0.97 -11.41
N TYR A 66 3.77 1.09 -10.46
CA TYR A 66 2.61 0.25 -10.31
C TYR A 66 1.36 1.10 -10.34
N GLY A 67 0.61 1.01 -11.43
CA GLY A 67 -0.62 1.76 -11.66
C GLY A 67 -1.81 0.84 -11.91
N LEU A 68 -2.97 1.45 -12.15
CA LEU A 68 -4.11 0.76 -12.72
C LEU A 68 -3.75 0.23 -14.12
N ASP A 69 -4.06 -1.04 -14.38
CA ASP A 69 -3.95 -1.59 -15.73
C ASP A 69 -4.76 -0.76 -16.73
N GLU A 70 -4.08 -0.20 -17.73
CA GLU A 70 -4.74 0.45 -18.87
C GLU A 70 -5.21 -0.59 -19.90
N ASP A 71 -4.63 -1.80 -19.89
CA ASP A 71 -4.86 -2.86 -20.88
C ASP A 71 -5.39 -4.17 -20.28
N PHE A 72 -6.05 -4.99 -21.12
CA PHE A 72 -6.67 -6.27 -20.73
C PHE A 72 -5.69 -7.44 -20.53
N MET A 73 -4.37 -7.20 -20.55
CA MET A 73 -3.35 -8.23 -20.28
C MET A 73 -2.93 -8.18 -18.82
N PRO A 74 -2.68 -9.33 -18.16
CA PRO A 74 -2.18 -9.34 -16.79
C PRO A 74 -0.76 -8.78 -16.76
N ASP A 75 -0.62 -7.59 -16.19
CA ASP A 75 0.66 -6.95 -15.93
C ASP A 75 1.13 -7.26 -14.49
N PRO A 76 2.29 -7.89 -14.27
CA PRO A 76 2.88 -8.04 -12.94
C PRO A 76 3.11 -6.70 -12.23
N GLU A 77 3.18 -5.59 -12.97
CA GLU A 77 3.30 -4.23 -12.46
C GLU A 77 1.91 -3.58 -12.23
N SER A 78 0.81 -4.33 -12.34
CA SER A 78 -0.52 -3.91 -11.91
C SER A 78 -0.61 -3.72 -10.40
N GLU A 79 -1.19 -2.59 -9.96
CA GLU A 79 -1.50 -2.38 -8.54
C GLU A 79 -2.48 -3.43 -7.97
N ARG A 80 -3.24 -4.12 -8.83
CA ARG A 80 -4.19 -5.17 -8.43
C ARG A 80 -3.53 -6.50 -8.11
N ILE A 81 -2.31 -6.71 -8.60
CA ILE A 81 -1.57 -7.97 -8.47
C ILE A 81 -0.40 -7.80 -7.49
N ALA A 82 0.30 -6.67 -7.57
CA ALA A 82 1.41 -6.36 -6.69
C ALA A 82 0.94 -6.23 -5.24
N THR A 83 1.66 -6.88 -4.31
CA THR A 83 1.35 -6.90 -2.87
C THR A 83 2.43 -6.21 -2.06
N LEU A 84 2.09 -5.72 -0.86
CA LEU A 84 3.05 -5.11 0.07
C LEU A 84 4.30 -5.99 0.27
N LYS A 85 4.11 -7.28 0.56
CA LYS A 85 5.23 -8.23 0.74
C LYS A 85 6.05 -8.47 -0.53
N GLY A 86 5.46 -8.25 -1.70
CA GLY A 86 6.11 -8.42 -2.99
C GLY A 86 6.97 -7.21 -3.37
N VAL A 87 6.48 -6.01 -3.05
CA VAL A 87 7.10 -4.74 -3.46
C VAL A 87 8.02 -4.16 -2.37
N ALA A 88 7.70 -4.36 -1.10
CA ALA A 88 8.48 -3.85 0.03
C ALA A 88 8.68 -4.96 1.09
N PRO A 89 9.48 -6.00 0.81
CA PRO A 89 9.58 -7.21 1.63
C PRO A 89 10.25 -7.04 3.00
N LYS A 90 10.88 -5.90 3.30
CA LYS A 90 11.70 -5.70 4.51
C LYS A 90 11.33 -4.41 5.24
N PRO A 91 11.57 -4.35 6.58
CA PRO A 91 11.54 -3.09 7.29
C PRO A 91 12.53 -2.10 6.67
N LYS A 92 12.12 -0.83 6.64
CA LYS A 92 12.80 0.32 6.00
C LYS A 92 12.69 0.39 4.48
N ASP A 93 12.06 -0.58 3.83
CA ASP A 93 11.67 -0.43 2.42
C ASP A 93 10.67 0.74 2.31
N ARG A 94 10.74 1.46 1.20
CA ARG A 94 9.95 2.65 0.91
C ARG A 94 9.30 2.53 -0.46
N LEU A 95 8.10 3.07 -0.57
CA LEU A 95 7.41 3.31 -1.83
C LEU A 95 6.97 4.77 -1.87
N LEU A 96 6.98 5.36 -3.07
CA LEU A 96 6.29 6.61 -3.31
C LEU A 96 4.86 6.28 -3.77
N TYR A 97 3.87 6.94 -3.18
CA TYR A 97 2.48 6.91 -3.66
C TYR A 97 2.11 8.30 -4.16
N GLU A 98 1.91 8.43 -5.47
CA GLU A 98 1.47 9.66 -6.11
C GLU A 98 -0.02 9.58 -6.40
N TYR A 99 -0.76 10.62 -6.02
CA TYR A 99 -2.18 10.77 -6.28
C TYR A 99 -2.46 12.11 -6.94
N ASP A 100 -3.34 12.08 -7.95
CA ASP A 100 -3.64 13.21 -8.83
C ASP A 100 -2.41 13.75 -9.57
N PHE A 101 -2.20 13.28 -10.80
CA PHE A 101 -1.05 13.72 -11.63
C PHE A 101 -1.13 15.21 -12.06
N GLY A 102 -2.25 15.90 -11.81
CA GLY A 102 -2.34 17.34 -11.98
C GLY A 102 -1.67 18.09 -10.82
N ASP A 103 -2.07 17.76 -9.59
CA ASP A 103 -1.59 18.41 -8.36
C ASP A 103 -0.31 17.76 -7.79
N SER A 104 -0.03 16.53 -8.19
CA SER A 104 1.11 15.68 -7.80
C SER A 104 1.24 15.53 -6.28
N TRP A 105 0.18 15.01 -5.65
CA TRP A 105 0.21 14.73 -4.21
C TRP A 105 1.03 13.46 -3.93
N GLU A 106 2.21 13.66 -3.37
CA GLU A 106 3.16 12.59 -3.07
C GLU A 106 3.12 12.14 -1.61
N HIS A 107 3.18 10.82 -1.39
CA HIS A 107 3.30 10.23 -0.08
C HIS A 107 4.49 9.28 0.01
N ASP A 108 5.32 9.46 1.03
CA ASP A 108 6.31 8.48 1.44
C ASP A 108 5.63 7.37 2.26
N VAL A 109 5.62 6.17 1.70
CA VAL A 109 5.10 4.96 2.35
C VAL A 109 6.28 4.14 2.86
N LEU A 110 6.50 4.16 4.17
CA LEU A 110 7.60 3.49 4.84
C LEU A 110 7.11 2.23 5.56
N VAL A 111 7.74 1.08 5.31
CA VAL A 111 7.57 -0.11 6.15
C VAL A 111 8.36 0.07 7.44
N GLU A 112 7.70 0.41 8.54
CA GLU A 112 8.37 0.59 9.84
C GLU A 112 8.76 -0.76 10.45
N ASN A 113 7.81 -1.70 10.46
CA ASN A 113 7.97 -3.02 11.07
C ASN A 113 7.17 -4.09 10.31
N ILE A 114 7.64 -5.35 10.41
CA ILE A 114 6.89 -6.53 9.99
C ILE A 114 6.71 -7.41 11.22
N LEU A 115 5.46 -7.60 11.62
CA LEU A 115 5.04 -8.30 12.83
C LEU A 115 4.41 -9.66 12.47
N PRO A 116 4.46 -10.65 13.36
CA PRO A 116 3.66 -11.87 13.18
C PRO A 116 2.17 -11.53 13.28
N SER A 117 1.32 -12.15 12.46
CA SER A 117 -0.13 -12.06 12.66
C SER A 117 -0.52 -12.72 13.98
N GLU A 118 -1.12 -11.96 14.89
CA GLU A 118 -1.74 -12.53 16.08
C GLU A 118 -3.09 -13.16 15.71
N ARG A 119 -3.41 -14.30 16.33
CA ARG A 119 -4.76 -14.88 16.23
C ARG A 119 -5.73 -13.93 16.93
N GLY A 120 -6.73 -13.44 16.20
CA GLY A 120 -7.86 -12.74 16.81
C GLY A 120 -8.59 -13.67 17.77
N VAL A 121 -8.77 -13.23 19.03
CA VAL A 121 -9.49 -13.94 20.09
C VAL A 121 -10.99 -13.91 19.85
#